data_AF-A0A7Z8Q9P1-F1
#
_entry.id   AF-A0A7Z8Q9P1-F1
#
_cell.length_a   1.000
_cell.length_b   1.000
_cell.length_c   1.000
_cell.angle_alpha   90.00
_cell.angle_beta   90.00
_cell.angle_gamma   90.00
#
_symmetry.space_group_name_H-M   'P 1'
#
loop_
_entity.id
_entity.type
_entity.pdbx_description
1 polymer ?
#
loop_
_entity_poly.entity_id
_entity_poly.type
_entity_poly.pdbx_seq_one_letter_code
_entity_poly.pdbx_strand_id
1 'polypeptide(L)'
;MSIEKPKKNLLEETRSIFRRLHYSIHTERAYCDWIMRFIRFHHLQERESLLVDPEKKVEDFLTHLAVQANVAASTQNQAFNALVFLYKQVLKHPLEGVDAARTSKEKRVPVVLTREEVKLVLAF
;
A
#
# COMPACT_ATOMS: atom_id res chain seq x y z
N MET A 1 30.27 -11.24 22.78
CA MET A 1 30.00 -12.00 21.55
C MET A 1 28.79 -11.38 20.89
N SER A 2 28.99 -10.43 19.99
CA SER A 2 27.90 -9.74 19.29
C SER A 2 27.28 -10.75 18.33
N ILE A 3 26.08 -11.21 18.65
CA ILE A 3 25.29 -12.03 17.73
C ILE A 3 24.90 -11.09 16.59
N GLU A 4 25.62 -11.18 15.47
CA GLU A 4 25.21 -10.53 14.22
C GLU A 4 23.78 -10.98 13.92
N LYS A 5 22.83 -10.05 14.04
CA LYS A 5 21.45 -10.32 13.67
C LYS A 5 21.43 -10.59 12.16
N PRO A 6 20.82 -11.69 11.70
CA PRO A 6 20.70 -11.95 10.27
C PRO A 6 20.03 -10.75 9.59
N LYS A 7 20.51 -10.41 8.38
CA LYS A 7 19.99 -9.29 7.56
C LYS A 7 18.47 -9.50 7.42
N LYS A 8 17.67 -8.67 8.10
CA LYS A 8 16.20 -8.82 8.10
C LYS A 8 15.68 -8.70 6.67
N ASN A 9 14.78 -9.61 6.29
CA ASN A 9 14.08 -9.54 5.01
C ASN A 9 13.28 -8.21 4.97
N LEU A 10 13.25 -7.51 3.83
CA LEU A 10 12.54 -6.23 3.66
C LEU A 10 11.10 -6.27 4.18
N LEU A 11 10.40 -7.39 3.98
CA LEU A 11 9.03 -7.57 4.46
C LEU A 11 8.97 -7.70 5.99
N GLU A 12 9.94 -8.37 6.62
CA GLU A 12 10.00 -8.45 8.08
C GLU A 12 10.31 -7.09 8.71
N GLU A 13 11.20 -6.32 8.10
CA GLU A 13 11.48 -4.95 8.51
C GLU A 13 10.23 -4.08 8.39
N THR A 14 9.53 -4.17 7.26
CA THR A 14 8.26 -3.48 7.03
C THR A 14 7.24 -3.82 8.12
N ARG A 15 6.99 -5.12 8.37
CA ARG A 15 6.08 -5.57 9.44
C ARG A 15 6.49 -5.08 10.83
N SER A 16 7.79 -5.12 11.13
CA SER A 16 8.32 -4.62 12.40
C SER A 16 8.03 -3.14 12.60
N ILE A 17 8.12 -2.32 11.53
CA ILE A 17 7.80 -0.90 11.59
C ILE A 17 6.29 -0.70 11.74
N PHE A 18 5.45 -1.43 11.00
CA PHE A 18 3.99 -1.39 11.16
C PHE A 18 3.55 -1.64 12.61
N ARG A 19 4.07 -2.70 13.22
CA ARG A 19 3.75 -3.08 14.60
C ARG A 19 4.25 -2.06 15.61
N ARG A 20 5.46 -1.53 15.43
CA ARG A 20 6.02 -0.48 16.29
C ARG A 20 5.21 0.82 16.23
N LEU A 21 4.63 1.13 15.07
CA LEU A 21 3.77 2.28 14.87
C LEU A 21 2.29 2.00 15.19
N HIS A 22 1.98 0.82 15.74
CA HIS A 22 0.62 0.41 16.14
C HIS A 22 -0.43 0.51 15.03
N TYR A 23 -0.02 0.33 13.77
CA TYR A 23 -0.97 0.21 12.67
C TYR A 23 -1.77 -1.09 12.77
N SER A 24 -2.96 -1.10 12.16
CA SER A 24 -3.78 -2.31 12.10
C SER A 24 -3.08 -3.43 11.34
N ILE A 25 -3.34 -4.69 11.75
CA ILE A 25 -2.84 -5.88 11.05
C ILE A 25 -3.34 -5.94 9.59
N HIS A 26 -4.51 -5.36 9.31
CA HIS A 26 -5.05 -5.28 7.96
C HIS A 26 -4.22 -4.33 7.08
N THR A 27 -3.79 -3.19 7.63
CA THR A 27 -2.90 -2.25 6.94
C THR A 27 -1.54 -2.89 6.68
N GLU A 28 -0.96 -3.55 7.69
CA GLU A 28 0.29 -4.31 7.54
C GLU A 28 0.21 -5.30 6.38
N ARG A 29 -0.84 -6.13 6.34
CA ARG A 29 -1.04 -7.15 5.29
C ARG A 29 -1.20 -6.52 3.91
N ALA A 30 -2.06 -5.51 3.79
CA ALA A 30 -2.30 -4.83 2.52
C ALA A 30 -1.03 -4.19 1.96
N TYR A 31 -0.25 -3.51 2.81
CA TYR A 31 0.97 -2.83 2.36
C TYR A 31 2.06 -3.83 1.99
N CYS A 32 2.22 -4.91 2.76
CA CYS A 32 3.16 -5.98 2.41
C CYS A 32 2.82 -6.63 1.06
N ASP A 33 1.53 -6.84 0.78
CA ASP A 33 1.08 -7.40 -0.51
C ASP A 33 1.42 -6.45 -1.67
N TRP A 34 1.13 -5.15 -1.53
CA TRP A 34 1.47 -4.16 -2.55
C TRP A 34 2.98 -4.05 -2.80
N ILE A 35 3.79 -4.06 -1.73
CA ILE A 35 5.25 -4.06 -1.84
C ILE A 35 5.75 -5.31 -2.58
N MET A 36 5.17 -6.48 -2.28
CA MET A 36 5.53 -7.73 -2.97
C MET A 36 5.16 -7.69 -4.46
N ARG A 37 3.97 -7.19 -4.79
CA ARG A 37 3.54 -7.01 -6.20
C ARG A 37 4.45 -6.05 -6.96
N PHE A 38 4.84 -4.96 -6.33
CA PHE A 38 5.78 -3.98 -6.90
C PHE A 38 7.16 -4.59 -7.18
N ILE A 39 7.72 -5.33 -6.22
CA ILE A 39 9.01 -6.03 -6.39
C ILE A 39 8.94 -7.04 -7.54
N ARG A 40 7.84 -7.80 -7.61
CA ARG A 40 7.61 -8.79 -8.67
C ARG A 40 7.46 -8.16 -10.05
N PHE A 41 6.71 -7.06 -10.15
CA PHE A 41 6.52 -6.32 -11.40
C PHE A 41 7.85 -5.82 -11.98
N HIS A 42 8.76 -5.33 -11.14
CA HIS A 42 10.09 -4.87 -11.54
C HIS A 42 11.16 -5.96 -11.55
N HIS A 43 10.81 -7.21 -11.26
CA HIS A 43 11.73 -8.35 -11.17
C HIS A 43 12.95 -8.12 -10.25
N LEU A 44 12.80 -7.31 -9.19
CA LEU A 44 13.90 -6.90 -8.33
C LEU A 44 14.40 -8.06 -7.47
N GLN A 45 15.69 -8.36 -7.58
CA GLN A 45 16.36 -9.40 -6.78
C GLN A 45 17.12 -8.81 -5.58
N GLU A 46 17.60 -7.57 -5.72
CA GLU A 46 18.42 -6.89 -4.72
C GLU A 46 17.70 -5.67 -4.14
N ARG A 47 18.01 -5.35 -2.89
CA ARG A 47 17.37 -4.23 -2.18
C ARG A 47 17.78 -2.89 -2.77
N GLU A 48 19.03 -2.79 -3.17
CA GLU A 48 19.68 -1.61 -3.73
C GLU A 48 19.02 -1.20 -5.04
N SER A 49 18.46 -2.17 -5.79
CA SER A 49 17.69 -1.88 -7.00
C SER A 49 16.40 -1.08 -6.76
N LEU A 50 15.89 -1.04 -5.52
CA LEU A 50 14.78 -0.16 -5.13
C LEU A 50 15.20 1.31 -5.09
N LEU A 51 16.49 1.62 -4.95
CA LEU A 51 16.99 3.00 -4.84
C LEU A 51 17.39 3.61 -6.18
N VAL A 52 17.45 2.81 -7.25
CA VAL A 52 17.74 3.27 -8.60
C VAL A 52 16.43 3.76 -9.24
N ASP A 53 16.36 5.01 -9.69
CA ASP A 53 15.17 5.62 -10.32
C ASP A 53 13.83 5.29 -9.61
N PRO A 54 13.71 5.56 -8.28
CA PRO A 54 12.60 5.04 -7.49
C PRO A 54 11.25 5.63 -7.91
N GLU A 55 11.20 6.92 -8.27
CA GLU A 55 10.00 7.61 -8.73
C GLU A 55 9.47 6.99 -10.02
N LYS A 56 10.35 6.77 -10.99
CA LYS A 56 9.99 6.16 -12.28
C LYS A 56 9.42 4.76 -12.08
N LYS A 57 10.05 3.94 -11.24
CA LYS A 57 9.53 2.60 -10.92
C LYS A 57 8.12 2.66 -10.32
N VAL A 58 7.88 3.61 -9.42
CA VAL A 58 6.56 3.81 -8.81
C VAL A 58 5.54 4.25 -9.87
N GLU A 59 5.88 5.21 -10.72
CA GLU A 59 5.02 5.67 -11.82
C GLU A 59 4.66 4.55 -12.80
N ASP A 60 5.66 3.77 -13.25
CA ASP A 60 5.47 2.65 -14.16
C ASP A 60 4.51 1.60 -13.57
N PHE A 61 4.67 1.28 -12.29
CA PHE A 61 3.81 0.31 -11.61
C PHE A 61 2.38 0.83 -11.44
N LEU A 62 2.20 2.09 -11.06
CA LEU A 62 0.87 2.66 -10.88
C LEU A 62 0.14 2.83 -12.22
N THR A 63 0.87 3.17 -13.27
CA THR A 63 0.35 3.19 -14.65
C THR A 63 -0.07 1.79 -15.07
N HIS A 64 0.76 0.78 -14.79
CA HIS A 64 0.42 -0.62 -15.04
C HIS A 64 -0.91 -1.04 -14.36
N LEU A 65 -1.08 -0.65 -13.10
CA LEU A 65 -2.29 -0.95 -12.36
C LEU A 65 -3.54 -0.29 -12.97
N ALA A 66 -3.43 0.96 -13.41
CA ALA A 66 -4.56 1.70 -13.97
C ALA A 66 -4.94 1.22 -15.37
N VAL A 67 -3.97 0.99 -16.26
CA VAL A 67 -4.22 0.77 -17.68
C VAL A 67 -4.35 -0.71 -18.01
N GLN A 68 -3.42 -1.54 -17.54
CA GLN A 68 -3.37 -2.97 -17.90
C GLN A 68 -4.18 -3.83 -16.93
N ALA A 69 -4.04 -3.57 -15.62
CA ALA A 69 -4.79 -4.32 -14.60
C ALA A 69 -6.19 -3.74 -14.33
N ASN A 70 -6.52 -2.57 -14.91
CA ASN A 70 -7.80 -1.88 -14.83
C ASN A 70 -8.37 -1.80 -13.39
N VAL A 71 -7.50 -1.51 -12.41
CA VAL A 71 -7.91 -1.45 -11.00
C VAL A 71 -8.67 -0.16 -10.71
N ALA A 72 -9.64 -0.22 -9.78
CA ALA A 72 -10.31 0.98 -9.30
C ALA A 72 -9.31 2.00 -8.71
N ALA A 73 -9.62 3.30 -8.84
CA ALA A 73 -8.78 4.38 -8.30
C ALA A 73 -8.46 4.21 -6.80
N SER A 74 -9.43 3.74 -6.01
CA SER A 74 -9.21 3.48 -4.58
C SER A 74 -8.22 2.34 -4.29
N THR A 75 -8.06 1.40 -5.23
CA THR A 75 -7.10 0.30 -5.17
C THR A 75 -5.70 0.79 -5.55
N GLN A 76 -5.60 1.58 -6.64
CA GLN A 76 -4.35 2.24 -7.02
C GLN A 76 -3.82 3.15 -5.90
N ASN A 77 -4.70 3.92 -5.25
CA ASN A 77 -4.33 4.75 -4.10
C ASN A 77 -3.81 3.92 -2.91
N GLN A 78 -4.32 2.71 -2.67
CA GLN A 78 -3.76 1.85 -1.64
C GLN A 78 -2.34 1.38 -1.99
N ALA A 79 -2.11 1.01 -3.25
CA ALA A 79 -0.78 0.66 -3.74
C ALA A 79 0.20 1.82 -3.61
N PHE A 80 -0.21 3.01 -4.06
CA PHE A 80 0.58 4.24 -3.96
C PHE A 80 0.99 4.56 -2.52
N ASN A 81 0.04 4.56 -1.59
CA ASN A 81 0.34 4.84 -0.19
C ASN A 81 1.27 3.77 0.43
N ALA A 82 1.16 2.51 0.00
CA ALA A 82 2.09 1.46 0.43
C ALA A 82 3.53 1.72 -0.04
N LEU A 83 3.70 2.20 -1.27
CA LEU A 83 5.01 2.52 -1.82
C LEU A 83 5.60 3.79 -1.16
N VAL A 84 4.81 4.83 -0.98
CA VAL A 84 5.24 6.02 -0.22
C VAL A 84 5.69 5.65 1.20
N PHE A 85 4.95 4.76 1.87
CA PHE A 85 5.33 4.24 3.18
C PHE A 85 6.65 3.46 3.12
N LEU A 86 6.82 2.55 2.14
CA LEU A 86 8.05 1.78 1.95
C LEU A 86 9.26 2.73 1.85
N TYR A 87 9.21 3.70 0.93
CA TYR A 87 10.30 4.63 0.68
C TYR A 87 10.59 5.55 1.88
N LYS A 88 9.55 6.14 2.47
CA LYS A 88 9.69 7.08 3.59
C LYS A 88 10.08 6.39 4.91
N GLN A 89 9.42 5.29 5.25
CA GLN A 89 9.52 4.69 6.59
C GLN A 89 10.51 3.53 6.67
N VAL A 90 10.61 2.72 5.62
CA VAL A 90 11.46 1.51 5.61
C VAL A 90 12.82 1.81 4.99
N LEU A 91 12.84 2.37 3.78
CA LEU A 91 14.09 2.64 3.05
C LEU A 91 14.78 3.94 3.48
N LYS A 92 14.06 4.82 4.19
CA LYS A 92 14.56 6.15 4.61
C LYS A 92 15.03 7.01 3.43
N HIS A 93 14.44 6.78 2.26
CA HIS A 93 14.69 7.49 1.03
C HIS A 93 13.34 7.98 0.50
N PRO A 94 12.81 9.12 0.97
CA PRO A 94 11.52 9.62 0.51
C PRO A 94 11.57 9.90 -1.00
N LEU A 95 10.46 9.64 -1.69
CA LEU A 95 10.31 9.94 -3.12
C LEU A 95 10.23 11.46 -3.32
N GLU A 96 10.88 11.97 -4.36
CA GLU A 96 10.84 13.38 -4.75
C GLU A 96 9.65 13.66 -5.67
N GLY A 97 8.98 14.81 -5.52
CA GLY A 97 7.83 15.20 -6.36
C GLY A 97 6.55 14.38 -6.16
N VAL A 98 6.62 13.33 -5.34
CA VAL A 98 5.48 12.50 -4.94
C VAL A 98 4.87 13.07 -3.67
N ASP A 99 4.34 14.30 -3.77
CA ASP A 99 3.50 14.82 -2.70
C ASP A 99 2.19 14.06 -2.79
N ALA A 100 2.07 13.03 -1.96
CA ALA A 100 0.93 12.14 -1.88
C ALA A 100 -0.30 12.97 -1.50
N ALA A 101 -0.89 13.63 -2.49
CA ALA A 101 -2.10 14.39 -2.35
C ALA A 101 -3.08 13.43 -1.70
N ARG A 102 -3.38 13.66 -0.42
CA ARG A 102 -4.44 12.97 0.29
C ARG A 102 -5.67 13.16 -0.58
N THR A 103 -6.01 12.17 -1.40
CA THR A 103 -7.26 12.19 -2.13
C THR A 103 -8.32 12.25 -1.06
N SER A 104 -8.98 13.40 -0.95
CA SER A 104 -10.16 13.57 -0.12
C SER A 104 -11.14 12.50 -0.57
N LYS A 105 -11.38 11.48 0.28
CA LYS A 105 -12.44 10.53 -0.01
C LYS A 105 -13.73 11.35 -0.06
N GLU A 106 -14.43 11.32 -1.19
CA GLU A 106 -15.81 11.76 -1.22
C GLU A 106 -16.56 11.07 -0.06
N LYS A 107 -17.27 11.87 0.74
CA LYS A 107 -18.04 11.35 1.86
C LYS A 107 -19.05 10.37 1.27
N ARG A 108 -18.93 9.08 1.60
CA ARG A 108 -19.97 8.10 1.29
C ARG A 108 -21.22 8.54 2.03
N VAL A 109 -22.18 9.09 1.30
CA VAL A 109 -23.51 9.35 1.85
C VAL A 109 -24.13 7.99 2.10
N PRO A 110 -24.45 7.62 3.35
CA PRO A 110 -25.07 6.34 3.62
C PRO A 110 -26.44 6.31 2.95
N VAL A 111 -26.65 5.30 2.10
CA VAL A 111 -27.98 4.97 1.60
C VAL A 111 -28.69 4.23 2.73
N VAL A 112 -29.78 4.81 3.22
CA VAL A 112 -30.58 4.24 4.29
C VAL A 112 -31.80 3.55 3.70
N LEU A 113 -32.19 2.42 4.29
CA LEU A 113 -33.43 1.75 3.91
C LEU A 113 -34.64 2.59 4.35
N THR A 114 -35.66 2.62 3.52
CA THR A 114 -36.97 3.15 3.89
C THR A 114 -37.63 2.23 4.92
N ARG A 115 -38.65 2.75 5.63
CA ARG A 115 -39.42 1.94 6.59
C ARG A 115 -40.06 0.71 5.94
N GLU A 116 -40.40 0.78 4.65
CA GLU A 116 -40.99 -0.32 3.89
C GLU A 116 -39.95 -1.38 3.55
N GLU A 117 -38.76 -0.98 3.09
CA GLU A 117 -37.64 -1.89 2.84
C GLU A 117 -37.20 -2.61 4.12
N VAL A 118 -37.19 -1.92 5.26
CA VAL A 118 -36.92 -2.54 6.57
C VAL A 118 -37.98 -3.59 6.91
N LYS A 119 -39.26 -3.33 6.68
CA LYS A 119 -40.33 -4.31 6.91
C LYS A 119 -40.17 -5.56 6.04
N LEU A 120 -39.77 -5.39 4.78
CA LEU A 120 -39.54 -6.51 3.86
C LEU A 120 -38.34 -7.36 4.28
N VAL A 121 -37.24 -6.74 4.74
CA VAL A 121 -36.05 -7.47 5.22
C VAL A 121 -36.33 -8.24 6.52
N LEU A 122 -37.21 -7.71 7.38
CA LEU A 122 -37.56 -8.31 8.67
C LEU A 122 -38.78 -9.25 8.61
N ALA A 123 -39.46 -9.33 7.47
CA ALA A 123 -40.56 -10.26 7.25
C ALA A 123 -39.97 -11.65 6.95
N PHE A 124 -39.68 -12.38 8.03
CA PHE A 124 -39.40 -13.81 8.00
C PHE A 124 -40.71 -14.60 8.17
#